data_AF-A0A938Z5L8-F1
#
_entry.id   AF-A0A938Z5L8-F1
#
_cell.length_a   1.000
_cell.length_b   1.000
_cell.length_c   1.000
_cell.angle_alpha   90.00
_cell.angle_beta   90.00
_cell.angle_gamma   90.00
#
_symmetry.space_group_name_H-M   'P 1'
#
loop_
_entity.id
_entity.type
_entity.pdbx_description
1 polymer ?
#
loop_
_entity_poly.entity_id
_entity_poly.type
_entity_poly.pdbx_seq_one_letter_code
_entity_poly.pdbx_strand_id
1 'polypeptide(L)'
;MYRMERFNSDCLTPVSVFLRIQGAHKCLLESIPREEDTGRYSILTFDPVQKLTFKDGVFQAEDLLEKTVNKYPCQDPLKEMERYVVKKETTALPNLPLQSGAIGYAGYDIAACYEDIGQLPADELQVPDMAFWLFETFLVLDHQRETLTIIL
;
A
#
# COMPACT_ATOMS: atom_id res chain seq x y z
N MET A 1 12.84 11.36 10.28
CA MET A 1 13.63 11.84 9.13
C MET A 1 13.90 10.63 8.26
N TYR A 2 13.38 10.61 7.04
CA TYR A 2 13.57 9.49 6.12
C TYR A 2 15.05 9.33 5.78
N ARG A 3 15.53 8.08 5.70
CA ARG A 3 16.84 7.77 5.13
C ARG A 3 16.64 7.33 3.70
N MET A 4 17.31 8.00 2.77
CA MET A 4 17.24 7.69 1.34
C MET A 4 18.60 7.32 0.80
N GLU A 5 18.66 6.19 0.09
CA GLU A 5 19.85 5.73 -0.62
C GLU A 5 19.52 5.46 -2.08
N ARG A 6 20.41 5.83 -3.01
CA ARG A 6 20.19 5.68 -4.45
C ARG A 6 21.33 4.89 -5.07
N PHE A 7 20.97 3.92 -5.88
CA PHE A 7 21.86 3.00 -6.58
C PHE A 7 21.58 3.02 -8.08
N ASN A 8 22.58 2.67 -8.89
CA ASN A 8 22.36 2.35 -10.29
C ASN A 8 21.58 1.02 -10.41
N SER A 9 20.68 0.92 -11.38
CA SER A 9 19.80 -0.23 -11.58
C SER A 9 19.89 -0.85 -12.98
N ASP A 10 20.99 -0.63 -13.71
CA ASP A 10 21.23 -1.14 -15.06
C ASP A 10 21.01 -2.67 -15.20
N CYS A 11 21.35 -3.43 -14.16
CA CYS A 11 21.25 -4.88 -14.09
C CYS A 11 20.08 -5.36 -13.21
N LEU A 12 19.16 -4.48 -12.81
CA LEU A 12 18.04 -4.79 -11.92
C LEU A 12 16.70 -4.64 -12.65
N THR A 13 15.91 -5.71 -12.67
CA THR A 13 14.49 -5.67 -13.03
C THR A 13 13.62 -5.66 -11.77
N PRO A 14 12.38 -5.09 -11.79
CA PRO A 14 11.48 -5.12 -10.64
C PRO A 14 11.27 -6.52 -10.06
N VAL A 15 11.07 -7.51 -10.93
CA VAL A 15 10.94 -8.92 -10.53
C VAL A 15 12.22 -9.44 -9.87
N SER A 16 13.40 -9.14 -10.42
CA SER A 16 14.66 -9.57 -9.81
C SER A 16 14.88 -8.98 -8.42
N VAL A 17 14.46 -7.73 -8.21
CA VAL A 17 14.52 -7.07 -6.90
C VAL A 17 13.51 -7.72 -5.95
N PHE A 18 12.27 -7.94 -6.38
CA PHE A 18 11.23 -8.61 -5.56
C PHE A 18 11.66 -9.99 -5.06
N LEU A 19 12.35 -10.76 -5.91
CA LEU A 19 12.87 -12.09 -5.56
C LEU A 19 14.06 -12.03 -4.60
N ARG A 20 14.88 -10.97 -4.64
CA ARG A 20 16.06 -10.81 -3.77
C ARG A 20 15.72 -10.26 -2.39
N ILE A 21 14.71 -9.39 -2.29
CA ILE A 21 14.27 -8.82 -1.00
C ILE A 21 13.81 -9.94 -0.07
N GLN A 22 14.33 -9.90 1.16
CA GLN A 22 13.88 -10.70 2.29
C GLN A 22 12.86 -9.90 3.10
N GLY A 23 11.86 -10.58 3.66
CA GLY A 23 10.78 -9.94 4.42
C GLY A 23 9.42 -10.59 4.12
N ALA A 24 8.43 -10.20 4.90
CA ALA A 24 7.04 -10.62 4.77
C ALA A 24 6.21 -9.59 3.99
N HIS A 25 5.02 -10.01 3.54
CA HIS A 25 4.03 -9.15 2.88
C HIS A 25 4.60 -8.29 1.74
N LYS A 26 5.51 -8.87 0.96
CA LYS A 26 6.14 -8.19 -0.17
C LYS A 26 5.09 -7.79 -1.20
N CYS A 27 5.13 -6.55 -1.63
CA CYS A 27 4.28 -6.02 -2.69
C CYS A 27 5.15 -5.49 -3.84
N LEU A 28 4.67 -5.68 -5.07
CA LEU A 28 5.23 -5.12 -6.29
C LEU A 28 4.09 -4.45 -7.07
N LEU A 29 4.22 -3.15 -7.29
CA LEU A 29 3.39 -2.39 -8.21
C LEU A 29 4.25 -2.07 -9.43
N GLU A 30 3.92 -2.70 -10.56
CA GLU A 30 4.61 -2.50 -11.83
C GLU A 30 3.65 -1.82 -12.81
N SER A 31 4.12 -0.75 -13.45
CA SER A 31 3.38 -0.08 -14.49
C SER A 31 4.01 -0.42 -15.84
N ILE A 32 3.28 -1.16 -16.68
CA ILE A 32 3.71 -1.47 -18.05
C ILE A 32 3.32 -0.30 -18.96
N PRO A 33 4.27 0.36 -19.65
CA PRO A 33 3.95 1.43 -20.59
C PRO A 33 3.02 0.91 -21.69
N ARG A 34 1.82 1.47 -21.79
CA ARG A 34 0.96 1.30 -22.98
C ARG A 34 1.04 2.49 -23.92
N GLU A 35 1.44 3.66 -23.39
CA GLU A 35 1.67 4.92 -24.10
C GLU A 35 2.93 5.62 -23.53
N GLU A 36 3.55 6.51 -24.32
CA GLU A 36 4.91 7.05 -24.11
C GLU A 36 5.19 7.75 -22.76
N ASP A 37 4.16 8.04 -21.95
CA ASP A 37 4.31 8.77 -20.67
C ASP A 37 3.73 8.04 -19.44
N THR A 38 3.37 6.76 -19.60
CA THR A 38 2.89 5.89 -18.50
C THR A 38 3.90 4.78 -18.25
N GLY A 39 4.17 4.42 -16.98
CA GLY A 39 5.08 3.28 -16.69
C GLY A 39 6.52 3.60 -16.33
N ARG A 40 6.82 4.84 -15.90
CA ARG A 40 8.18 5.23 -15.49
C ARG A 40 8.70 4.51 -14.25
N TYR A 41 7.83 4.19 -13.30
CA TYR A 41 8.22 3.65 -12.00
C TYR A 41 7.67 2.26 -11.75
N SER A 42 8.49 1.42 -11.12
CA SER A 42 8.03 0.25 -10.39
C SER A 42 8.31 0.44 -8.91
N ILE A 43 7.34 0.09 -8.06
CA ILE A 43 7.40 0.30 -6.62
C ILE A 43 7.34 -1.06 -5.93
N LEU A 44 8.28 -1.28 -5.03
CA LEU A 44 8.32 -2.44 -4.16
C LEU A 44 8.27 -2.01 -2.71
N THR A 45 7.68 -2.84 -1.88
CA THR A 45 7.65 -2.66 -0.43
C THR A 45 7.49 -4.01 0.27
N PHE A 46 7.81 -4.06 1.55
CA PHE A 46 7.82 -5.25 2.38
C PHE A 46 7.80 -4.84 3.86
N ASP A 47 7.54 -5.80 4.75
CA ASP A 47 7.50 -5.61 6.21
C ASP A 47 6.64 -4.41 6.64
N PRO A 48 5.31 -4.49 6.42
CA PRO A 48 4.41 -3.41 6.81
C PRO A 48 4.40 -3.23 8.32
N VAL A 49 4.17 -2.00 8.75
CA VAL A 49 4.08 -1.63 10.17
C VAL A 49 2.67 -1.87 10.72
N GLN A 50 1.65 -1.78 9.86
CA GLN A 50 0.25 -1.99 10.26
C GLN A 50 -0.55 -2.70 9.17
N LYS A 51 -1.61 -3.38 9.58
CA LYS A 51 -2.65 -3.93 8.72
C LYS A 51 -4.01 -3.36 9.11
N LEU A 52 -4.71 -2.81 8.15
CA LEU A 52 -6.01 -2.17 8.30
C LEU A 52 -7.03 -2.97 7.50
N THR A 53 -8.09 -3.43 8.15
CA THR A 53 -9.14 -4.20 7.48
C THR A 53 -10.52 -3.70 7.88
N PHE A 54 -11.47 -3.79 6.97
CA PHE A 54 -12.87 -3.54 7.25
C PHE A 54 -13.70 -4.71 6.74
N LYS A 55 -14.59 -5.21 7.58
CA LYS A 55 -15.55 -6.27 7.23
C LYS A 55 -16.77 -6.18 8.14
N ASP A 56 -17.97 -6.37 7.58
CA ASP A 56 -19.23 -6.47 8.33
C ASP A 56 -19.46 -5.29 9.29
N GLY A 57 -19.12 -4.07 8.87
CA GLY A 57 -19.27 -2.86 9.69
C GLY A 57 -18.23 -2.69 10.80
N VAL A 58 -17.20 -3.56 10.85
CA VAL A 58 -16.13 -3.51 11.85
C VAL A 58 -14.82 -3.14 11.18
N PHE A 59 -14.21 -2.06 11.66
CA PHE A 59 -12.84 -1.70 11.32
C PHE A 59 -11.88 -2.36 12.31
N GLN A 60 -10.81 -2.94 11.79
CA GLN A 60 -9.74 -3.55 12.56
C GLN A 60 -8.41 -2.90 12.15
N ALA A 61 -7.70 -2.36 13.14
CA ALA A 61 -6.33 -1.90 13.01
C ALA A 61 -5.40 -2.81 13.80
N GLU A 62 -4.50 -3.47 13.10
CA GLU A 62 -3.48 -4.35 13.66
C GLU A 62 -2.12 -3.65 13.55
N ASP A 63 -1.47 -3.43 14.68
CA ASP A 63 -0.10 -2.97 14.76
C ASP A 63 0.83 -4.18 14.75
N LEU A 64 1.63 -4.32 13.68
CA LEU A 64 2.47 -5.49 13.45
C LEU A 64 3.78 -5.43 14.23
N LEU A 65 4.20 -4.24 14.66
CA LEU A 65 5.40 -4.04 15.47
C LEU A 65 5.11 -4.38 16.94
N GLU A 66 4.04 -3.79 17.48
CA GLU A 66 3.62 -3.96 18.87
C GLU A 66 2.74 -5.21 19.07
N LYS A 67 2.31 -5.86 17.97
CA LYS A 67 1.44 -7.04 17.97
C LYS A 67 0.11 -6.80 18.70
N THR A 68 -0.45 -5.60 18.50
CA THR A 68 -1.73 -5.21 19.10
C THR A 68 -2.82 -5.16 18.02
N VAL A 69 -4.06 -5.44 18.43
CA VAL A 69 -5.22 -5.39 17.54
C VAL A 69 -6.32 -4.60 18.21
N ASN A 70 -6.80 -3.56 17.52
CA ASN A 70 -7.98 -2.81 17.90
C ASN A 70 -9.10 -3.07 16.91
N LYS A 71 -10.32 -3.32 17.40
CA LYS A 71 -11.51 -3.51 16.56
C LYS A 71 -12.64 -2.66 17.10
N TYR A 72 -13.34 -1.98 16.20
CA TYR A 72 -14.47 -1.13 16.58
C TYR A 72 -15.47 -0.99 15.43
N PRO A 73 -16.76 -0.75 15.74
CA PRO A 73 -17.75 -0.41 14.72
C PRO A 73 -17.32 0.83 13.95
N CYS A 74 -17.48 0.80 12.63
CA CYS A 74 -17.13 1.89 11.74
C CYS A 74 -18.17 2.01 10.62
N GLN A 75 -18.57 3.25 10.31
CA GLN A 75 -19.54 3.52 9.24
C GLN A 75 -18.86 3.92 7.93
N ASP A 76 -17.72 4.60 8.01
CA ASP A 76 -16.99 5.11 6.85
C ASP A 76 -15.54 4.62 6.88
N PRO A 77 -15.26 3.43 6.34
CA PRO A 77 -13.92 2.83 6.42
C PRO A 77 -12.88 3.59 5.61
N LEU A 78 -13.25 4.22 4.48
CA LEU A 78 -12.30 5.00 3.68
C LEU A 78 -11.92 6.31 4.38
N LYS A 79 -12.86 6.95 5.08
CA LYS A 79 -12.55 8.12 5.91
C LYS A 79 -11.69 7.73 7.12
N GLU A 80 -11.95 6.58 7.71
CA GLU A 80 -11.18 6.08 8.85
C GLU A 80 -9.70 5.86 8.49
N MET A 81 -9.40 5.44 7.25
CA MET A 81 -8.02 5.30 6.75
C MET A 81 -7.19 6.59 6.87
N GLU A 82 -7.81 7.77 6.81
CA GLU A 82 -7.09 9.05 6.92
C GLU A 82 -6.34 9.18 8.25
N ARG A 83 -6.85 8.57 9.33
CA ARG A 83 -6.18 8.59 10.65
C ARG A 83 -4.83 7.88 10.64
N TYR A 84 -4.65 6.94 9.72
CA TYR A 84 -3.47 6.09 9.62
C TYR A 84 -2.50 6.57 8.54
N VAL A 85 -3.04 6.98 7.38
CA VAL A 85 -2.25 7.29 6.18
C VAL A 85 -1.92 8.78 6.06
N VAL A 86 -2.80 9.68 6.51
CA VAL A 86 -2.62 11.13 6.31
C VAL A 86 -2.06 11.77 7.60
N LYS A 87 -0.73 11.80 7.71
CA LYS A 87 -0.03 12.51 8.80
C LYS A 87 0.36 13.92 8.33
N LYS A 88 -0.04 14.95 9.09
CA LYS A 88 0.12 16.40 8.75
C LYS A 88 1.57 16.86 8.49
N GLU A 89 2.58 16.06 8.81
CA GLU A 89 3.99 16.46 8.81
C GLU A 89 4.86 15.60 7.87
N THR A 90 4.43 15.41 6.62
CA THR A 90 5.30 14.82 5.61
C THR A 90 5.72 15.86 4.58
N THR A 91 6.97 16.33 4.67
CA THR A 91 7.60 17.06 3.57
C THR A 91 7.71 16.11 2.38
N ALA A 92 7.07 16.44 1.26
CA ALA A 92 7.18 15.63 0.05
C ALA A 92 8.65 15.59 -0.41
N LEU A 93 9.17 14.38 -0.60
CA LEU A 93 10.49 14.17 -1.19
C LEU A 93 10.40 14.45 -2.70
N PRO A 94 11.26 15.32 -3.24
CA PRO A 94 11.16 15.73 -4.64
C PRO A 94 11.45 14.54 -5.57
N ASN A 95 10.63 14.40 -6.61
CA ASN A 95 10.78 13.41 -7.70
C ASN A 95 10.60 11.94 -7.28
N LEU A 96 9.78 11.64 -6.27
CA LEU A 96 9.36 10.28 -5.95
C LEU A 96 7.83 10.13 -6.13
N PRO A 97 7.34 9.04 -6.74
CA PRO A 97 5.91 8.81 -6.92
C PRO A 97 5.21 8.46 -5.60
N LEU A 98 5.94 7.88 -4.65
CA LEU A 98 5.47 7.47 -3.33
C LEU A 98 6.65 7.45 -2.36
N GLN A 99 6.41 7.85 -1.10
CA GLN A 99 7.44 7.91 -0.05
C GLN A 99 7.07 7.18 1.24
N SER A 100 5.76 7.02 1.48
CA SER A 100 5.16 6.19 2.51
C SER A 100 3.69 5.99 2.15
N GLY A 101 3.03 4.97 2.69
CA GLY A 101 1.58 4.83 2.47
C GLY A 101 1.05 3.42 2.59
N ALA A 102 -0.25 3.31 2.34
CA ALA A 102 -0.98 2.06 2.40
C ALA A 102 -1.12 1.44 1.00
N ILE A 103 -0.85 0.14 0.89
CA ILE A 103 -1.11 -0.65 -0.32
C ILE A 103 -2.02 -1.83 0.02
N GLY A 104 -3.02 -2.05 -0.81
CA GLY A 104 -4.05 -3.04 -0.58
C GLY A 104 -5.21 -2.88 -1.55
N TYR A 105 -6.41 -3.20 -1.09
CA TYR A 105 -7.62 -3.14 -1.90
C TYR A 105 -8.81 -2.59 -1.12
N ALA A 106 -9.67 -1.91 -1.89
CA ALA A 106 -11.06 -1.65 -1.56
C ALA A 106 -11.91 -2.53 -2.48
N GLY A 107 -12.61 -3.50 -1.89
CA GLY A 107 -13.48 -4.44 -2.58
C GLY A 107 -14.76 -3.75 -3.06
N TYR A 108 -15.51 -4.44 -3.92
CA TYR A 108 -16.73 -3.91 -4.50
C TYR A 108 -17.79 -3.58 -3.43
N ASP A 109 -17.92 -4.44 -2.41
CA ASP A 109 -18.97 -4.34 -1.39
C ASP A 109 -18.80 -3.14 -0.45
N ILE A 110 -17.64 -2.47 -0.44
CA ILE A 110 -17.47 -1.18 0.25
C ILE A 110 -18.48 -0.14 -0.23
N ALA A 111 -18.94 -0.23 -1.49
CA ALA A 111 -19.95 0.68 -2.02
C ALA A 111 -21.23 0.70 -1.17
N ALA A 112 -21.60 -0.41 -0.51
CA ALA A 112 -22.76 -0.51 0.36
C ALA A 112 -22.66 0.37 1.63
N CYS A 113 -21.46 0.84 1.99
CA CYS A 113 -21.29 1.81 3.08
C CYS A 113 -21.73 3.23 2.69
N TYR A 114 -21.81 3.52 1.39
CA TYR A 114 -22.05 4.87 0.88
C TYR A 114 -23.37 5.00 0.11
N GLU A 115 -23.84 3.90 -0.49
CA GLU A 115 -25.04 3.87 -1.32
C GLU A 115 -25.94 2.68 -0.93
N ASP A 116 -27.25 2.87 -1.05
CA ASP A 116 -28.20 1.76 -0.97
C ASP A 116 -28.15 0.98 -2.29
N ILE A 117 -27.39 -0.12 -2.28
CA ILE A 117 -27.25 -1.02 -3.42
C ILE A 117 -28.19 -2.24 -3.33
N GLY A 118 -29.13 -2.22 -2.38
CA GLY A 118 -30.07 -3.31 -2.14
C GLY A 118 -29.47 -4.49 -1.36
N GLN A 119 -30.02 -5.69 -1.58
CA GLN A 119 -29.58 -6.88 -0.86
C GLN A 119 -28.25 -7.39 -1.41
N LEU A 120 -27.23 -7.42 -0.55
CA LEU A 120 -25.95 -8.03 -0.87
C LEU A 120 -26.09 -9.55 -1.11
N PRO A 121 -25.35 -10.12 -2.08
CA PRO A 121 -25.28 -11.57 -2.25
C PRO A 121 -24.58 -12.22 -1.04
N ALA A 122 -24.62 -13.55 -0.98
CA ALA A 122 -23.88 -14.29 0.05
C ALA A 122 -22.37 -14.07 -0.12
N ASP A 123 -21.68 -13.80 1.00
CA ASP A 123 -20.21 -13.69 1.02
C ASP A 123 -19.56 -15.08 0.91
N GLU A 124 -19.27 -15.52 -0.31
CA GLU A 124 -18.62 -16.81 -0.55
C GLU A 124 -17.10 -16.76 -0.30
N LEU A 125 -16.47 -15.60 -0.45
CA LEU A 125 -15.02 -15.45 -0.38
C LEU A 125 -14.51 -15.30 1.04
N GLN A 126 -15.36 -14.80 1.94
CA GLN A 126 -15.04 -14.58 3.35
C GLN A 126 -13.80 -13.71 3.58
N VAL A 127 -13.45 -12.87 2.61
CA VAL A 127 -12.36 -11.89 2.70
C VAL A 127 -12.88 -10.57 3.29
N PRO A 128 -12.01 -9.69 3.79
CA PRO A 128 -12.42 -8.34 4.16
C PRO A 128 -12.93 -7.56 2.95
N ASP A 129 -13.94 -6.70 3.15
CA ASP A 129 -14.39 -5.75 2.14
C ASP A 129 -13.27 -4.75 1.80
N MET A 130 -12.44 -4.43 2.81
CA MET A 130 -11.24 -3.61 2.66
C MET A 130 -10.06 -4.29 3.35
N ALA A 131 -8.89 -4.30 2.70
CA ALA A 131 -7.64 -4.64 3.39
C ALA A 131 -6.46 -3.86 2.83
N PHE A 132 -5.74 -3.18 3.72
CA PHE A 132 -4.54 -2.42 3.40
C PHE A 132 -3.42 -2.72 4.37
N TRP A 133 -2.20 -2.77 3.86
CA TRP A 133 -0.99 -2.78 4.66
C TRP A 133 -0.34 -1.41 4.59
N LEU A 134 0.01 -0.84 5.74
CA LEU A 134 0.75 0.40 5.85
C LEU A 134 2.24 0.08 5.85
N PHE A 135 2.96 0.67 4.90
CA PHE A 135 4.39 0.50 4.76
C PHE A 135 5.12 1.82 5.01
N GLU A 136 6.33 1.71 5.56
CA GLU A 136 7.27 2.83 5.72
C GLU A 136 8.54 2.63 4.88
N THR A 137 8.82 1.40 4.44
CA THR A 137 9.95 1.08 3.55
C THR A 137 9.49 0.98 2.10
N PHE A 138 10.17 1.69 1.18
CA PHE A 138 9.86 1.64 -0.25
C PHE A 138 11.13 1.53 -1.09
N LEU A 139 11.04 0.72 -2.14
CA LEU A 139 12.04 0.60 -3.19
C LEU A 139 11.42 1.07 -4.50
N VAL A 140 11.93 2.17 -5.03
CA VAL A 140 11.42 2.81 -6.25
C VAL A 140 12.45 2.63 -7.36
N LEU A 141 12.10 1.85 -8.38
CA LEU A 141 12.84 1.76 -9.64
C LEU A 141 12.35 2.84 -10.58
N ASP A 142 13.25 3.73 -11.00
CA ASP A 142 13.02 4.73 -12.06
C ASP A 142 13.65 4.21 -13.35
N HIS A 143 12.81 3.71 -14.25
CA HIS A 143 13.25 3.09 -15.51
C HIS A 143 13.89 4.09 -16.48
N GLN A 144 13.53 5.38 -16.39
CA GLN A 144 14.11 6.42 -17.24
C GLN A 144 15.50 6.84 -16.76
N ARG A 145 15.75 6.81 -15.45
CA ARG A 145 17.04 7.20 -14.86
C ARG A 145 17.96 6.01 -14.60
N GLU A 146 17.46 4.79 -14.77
CA GLU A 146 18.16 3.54 -14.42
C GLU A 146 18.66 3.59 -12.96
N THR A 147 17.77 4.00 -12.05
CA THR A 147 18.08 4.06 -10.62
C THR A 147 17.10 3.31 -9.76
N LEU A 148 17.62 2.68 -8.70
CA LEU A 148 16.87 2.18 -7.57
C LEU A 148 17.05 3.14 -6.40
N THR A 149 15.95 3.70 -5.89
CA THR A 149 15.94 4.49 -4.67
C THR A 149 15.31 3.69 -3.53
N ILE A 150 16.02 3.54 -2.43
CA ILE A 150 15.54 2.91 -1.19
C ILE A 150 15.17 4.01 -0.20
N ILE A 151 13.99 3.91 0.38
CA ILE A 151 13.42 4.83 1.36
C ILE A 151 13.14 4.00 2.62
N LEU A 152 13.73 4.43 3.74
CA LEU A 152 13.61 3.82 5.07
C LEU A 152 13.13 4.86 6.09
#